data_AF-A0AAV7Z7M1-F1
#
_entry.id   AF-A0AAV7Z7M1-F1
#
_cell.length_a   1.000
_cell.length_b   1.000
_cell.length_c   1.000
_cell.angle_alpha   90.00
_cell.angle_beta   90.00
_cell.angle_gamma   90.00
#
_symmetry.space_group_name_H-M   'P 1'
#
loop_
_entity.id
_entity.type
_entity.pdbx_description
1 polymer ?
#
loop_
_entity_poly.entity_id
_entity_poly.type
_entity_poly.pdbx_seq_one_letter_code
_entity_poly.pdbx_strand_id
1 'polypeptide(L)'
;MGADFSKEIDFVWGDEEKKQKLIPPSFGSIARGIKNNKYKKIILMTGAGISVAAGIPDFRSPKTGLYSKLEKYDLPYPEAIFSMEYFKKNPKPFFKLAKELIPKDLKPTPVHHFCKLLEKKKVLHRVYTQNIDTLERKANILPEKLVEAHGSFAYATCLKCRYRYTQKEIQPIIMKGEVPKCKKCKKGVVKPNITFFGENLPSGFSLAHRDFPKADLLIVIGTSLQVMPFGSLIHHVNEDCHRLLINKEEVGVYRKSIFSRGQKGFRFNRSDNTRDAKKLGDCQEIIKQFVKLIGWEKEFNELLDESKSETESETESETDSETEFESETDFENKKKKKKKKKKKKKKKKDKKKIILVENQMSNLKIRKKKKKKIEKLQK
;
A
#
# COMPACT_ATOMS: atom_id res chain seq x y z
N MET A 1 -58.35 65.30 -18.12
CA MET A 1 -58.69 63.90 -17.75
C MET A 1 -57.39 63.12 -17.76
N GLY A 2 -56.89 62.76 -16.57
CA GLY A 2 -55.60 62.10 -16.41
C GLY A 2 -55.67 60.62 -16.79
N ALA A 3 -54.60 60.13 -17.39
CA ALA A 3 -54.38 58.70 -17.59
C ALA A 3 -53.12 58.32 -16.78
N ASP A 4 -53.37 57.39 -15.86
CA ASP A 4 -52.49 56.86 -14.84
C ASP A 4 -51.34 56.04 -15.44
N PHE A 5 -50.14 56.27 -14.91
CA PHE A 5 -48.93 55.49 -15.19
C PHE A 5 -48.66 54.62 -13.95
N SER A 6 -49.28 53.45 -13.89
CA SER A 6 -48.90 52.40 -12.95
C SER A 6 -48.58 51.12 -13.72
N LYS A 7 -47.33 50.70 -13.53
CA LYS A 7 -46.69 49.53 -14.13
C LYS A 7 -47.16 48.27 -13.39
N GLU A 8 -47.68 47.30 -14.11
CA GLU A 8 -47.68 45.90 -13.71
C GLU A 8 -47.11 45.08 -14.88
N ILE A 9 -45.82 44.74 -14.77
CA ILE A 9 -45.22 43.64 -15.52
C ILE A 9 -44.94 42.58 -14.48
N ASP A 10 -45.72 41.50 -14.56
CA ASP A 10 -45.57 40.31 -13.71
C ASP A 10 -44.16 39.74 -13.82
N PHE A 11 -43.42 39.89 -12.72
CA PHE A 11 -42.09 39.35 -12.54
C PHE A 11 -42.20 37.84 -12.31
N VAL A 12 -41.96 37.07 -13.38
CA VAL A 12 -41.83 35.61 -13.30
C VAL A 12 -40.64 35.28 -12.40
N TRP A 13 -40.92 34.72 -11.23
CA TRP A 13 -39.92 34.16 -10.35
C TRP A 13 -39.24 32.99 -11.06
N GLY A 14 -38.02 33.22 -11.54
CA GLY A 14 -37.10 32.14 -11.87
C GLY A 14 -36.76 31.40 -10.58
N ASP A 15 -37.03 30.10 -10.55
CA ASP A 15 -36.46 29.18 -9.57
C ASP A 15 -34.93 29.18 -9.71
N GLU A 16 -34.28 30.15 -9.07
CA GLU A 16 -32.88 29.98 -8.66
C GLU A 16 -32.85 28.89 -7.60
N GLU A 17 -32.74 27.63 -8.05
CA GLU A 17 -32.13 26.59 -7.24
C GLU A 17 -30.83 27.17 -6.70
N LYS A 18 -30.85 27.53 -5.41
CA LYS A 18 -29.67 27.88 -4.63
C LYS A 18 -28.70 26.70 -4.73
N LYS A 19 -27.84 26.69 -5.75
CA LYS A 19 -26.64 25.87 -5.80
C LYS A 19 -25.82 26.28 -4.58
N GLN A 20 -26.02 25.58 -3.46
CA GLN A 20 -25.12 25.67 -2.32
C GLN A 20 -23.72 25.54 -2.89
N LYS A 21 -22.90 26.60 -2.77
CA LYS A 21 -21.48 26.54 -3.11
C LYS A 21 -20.91 25.36 -2.32
N LEU A 22 -20.65 24.25 -3.02
CA LEU A 22 -20.02 23.07 -2.46
C LEU A 22 -18.67 23.51 -1.91
N ILE A 23 -18.59 23.66 -0.59
CA ILE A 23 -17.34 23.99 0.08
C ILE A 23 -16.38 22.82 -0.19
N PRO A 24 -15.19 23.05 -0.78
CA PRO A 24 -14.28 21.97 -1.08
C PRO A 24 -13.90 21.22 0.21
N PRO A 25 -13.69 19.90 0.12
CA PRO A 25 -13.32 19.14 1.30
C PRO A 25 -11.97 19.64 1.83
N SER A 26 -11.88 19.78 3.15
CA SER A 26 -10.60 19.91 3.86
C SER A 26 -10.12 18.55 4.37
N PHE A 27 -8.83 18.45 4.71
CA PHE A 27 -8.25 17.28 5.38
C PHE A 27 -9.10 16.82 6.59
N GLY A 28 -9.51 17.76 7.45
CA GLY A 28 -10.36 17.47 8.61
C GLY A 28 -11.78 17.03 8.24
N SER A 29 -12.37 17.62 7.19
CA SER A 29 -13.71 17.22 6.73
C SER A 29 -13.73 15.80 6.16
N ILE A 30 -12.65 15.38 5.47
CA ILE A 30 -12.51 14.01 4.96
C ILE A 30 -12.33 13.04 6.13
N ALA A 31 -11.49 13.36 7.11
CA ALA A 31 -11.34 12.55 8.33
C ALA A 31 -12.69 12.35 9.03
N ARG A 32 -13.46 13.43 9.19
CA ARG A 32 -14.81 13.38 9.78
C ARG A 32 -15.78 12.58 8.92
N GLY A 33 -15.68 12.66 7.60
CA GLY A 33 -16.47 11.84 6.67
C GLY A 33 -16.17 10.34 6.83
N ILE A 34 -14.90 9.95 6.99
CA ILE A 34 -14.53 8.55 7.31
C ILE A 34 -15.12 8.13 8.65
N LYS A 35 -14.95 8.95 9.70
CA LYS A 35 -15.51 8.71 11.04
C LYS A 35 -17.03 8.50 11.01
N ASN A 36 -17.72 9.34 10.23
CA ASN A 36 -19.18 9.31 10.06
C ASN A 36 -19.63 8.35 8.96
N ASN A 37 -18.78 7.42 8.52
CA ASN A 37 -19.16 6.35 7.59
C ASN A 37 -19.61 6.84 6.20
N LYS A 38 -19.25 8.07 5.78
CA LYS A 38 -19.58 8.64 4.47
C LYS A 38 -18.91 7.89 3.31
N TYR A 39 -17.70 7.39 3.52
CA TYR A 39 -16.92 6.67 2.50
C TYR A 39 -16.89 5.18 2.80
N LYS A 40 -17.15 4.37 1.78
CA LYS A 40 -17.25 2.90 1.81
C LYS A 40 -16.28 2.23 0.84
N LYS A 41 -15.81 2.94 -0.18
CA LYS A 41 -14.95 2.43 -1.25
C LYS A 41 -13.75 3.35 -1.43
N ILE A 42 -12.85 3.30 -0.45
CA ILE A 42 -11.64 4.10 -0.44
C ILE A 42 -10.57 3.43 -1.30
N ILE A 43 -10.05 4.16 -2.29
CA ILE A 43 -8.86 3.75 -3.05
C ILE A 43 -7.66 4.53 -2.55
N LEU A 44 -6.53 3.84 -2.37
CA LEU A 44 -5.24 4.49 -2.16
C LEU A 44 -4.36 4.35 -3.39
N MET A 45 -3.68 5.44 -3.75
CA MET A 45 -2.57 5.44 -4.70
C MET A 45 -1.29 5.80 -3.96
N THR A 46 -0.31 4.90 -3.96
CA THR A 46 0.93 5.06 -3.21
C THR A 46 2.17 5.00 -4.10
N GLY A 47 3.22 5.70 -3.69
CA GLY A 47 4.54 5.65 -4.33
C GLY A 47 5.68 5.67 -3.32
N ALA A 48 6.91 5.88 -3.81
CA ALA A 48 8.12 5.65 -3.02
C ALA A 48 8.19 6.47 -1.72
N GLY A 49 7.52 7.64 -1.68
CA GLY A 49 7.49 8.51 -0.51
C GLY A 49 6.96 7.83 0.76
N ILE A 50 6.11 6.80 0.63
CA ILE A 50 5.57 6.07 1.80
C ILE A 50 6.58 5.11 2.43
N SER A 51 7.66 4.77 1.71
CA SER A 51 8.69 3.81 2.12
C SER A 51 10.03 4.45 2.49
N VAL A 52 10.19 5.77 2.29
CA VAL A 52 11.42 6.50 2.68
C VAL A 52 11.75 6.33 4.16
N ALA A 53 10.73 6.40 5.03
CA ALA A 53 10.89 6.19 6.47
C ALA A 53 11.30 4.75 6.86
N ALA A 54 11.13 3.77 5.95
CA ALA A 54 11.62 2.41 6.14
C ALA A 54 13.08 2.24 5.73
N GLY A 55 13.76 3.30 5.29
CA GLY A 55 15.15 3.27 4.83
C GLY A 55 15.32 2.95 3.35
N ILE A 56 14.23 2.91 2.57
CA ILE A 56 14.30 2.73 1.11
C ILE A 56 14.49 4.10 0.47
N PRO A 57 15.61 4.36 -0.22
CA PRO A 57 15.75 5.59 -0.98
C PRO A 57 14.70 5.62 -2.09
N ASP A 58 14.16 6.81 -2.37
CA ASP A 58 13.36 6.95 -3.58
C ASP A 58 14.26 6.87 -4.83
N PHE A 59 13.65 6.89 -6.01
CA PHE A 59 14.42 6.81 -7.26
C PHE A 59 15.05 8.16 -7.63
N ARG A 60 14.35 9.27 -7.36
CA ARG A 60 14.54 10.56 -8.05
C ARG A 60 15.07 11.69 -7.16
N SER A 61 15.09 11.55 -5.83
CA SER A 61 15.53 12.66 -4.98
C SER A 61 16.99 13.04 -5.28
N PRO A 62 17.30 14.33 -5.44
CA PRO A 62 18.68 14.77 -5.62
C PRO A 62 19.58 14.28 -4.47
N LYS A 63 20.79 13.82 -4.81
CA LYS A 63 21.86 13.31 -3.91
C LYS A 63 21.54 12.02 -3.13
N THR A 64 20.28 11.78 -2.78
CA THR A 64 19.86 10.65 -1.92
C THR A 64 19.17 9.53 -2.68
N GLY A 65 18.60 9.85 -3.85
CA GLY A 65 17.89 8.93 -4.71
C GLY A 65 18.79 7.87 -5.33
N LEU A 66 18.17 6.80 -5.82
CA LEU A 66 18.87 5.67 -6.40
C LEU A 66 19.73 6.06 -7.61
N TYR A 67 19.22 6.94 -8.49
CA TYR A 67 19.92 7.30 -9.73
C TYR A 67 21.26 7.99 -9.50
N SER A 68 21.41 8.79 -8.43
CA SER A 68 22.69 9.45 -8.12
C SER A 68 23.77 8.48 -7.61
N LYS A 69 23.42 7.21 -7.36
CA LYS A 69 24.34 6.17 -6.88
C LYS A 69 24.72 5.17 -7.99
N LEU A 70 24.27 5.40 -9.23
CA LEU A 70 24.44 4.45 -10.33
C LEU A 70 25.68 4.66 -11.20
N GLU A 71 26.46 5.73 -10.97
CA GLU A 71 27.66 6.05 -11.76
C GLU A 71 28.66 4.87 -11.81
N LYS A 72 28.73 4.07 -10.74
CA LYS A 72 29.57 2.86 -10.65
C LYS A 72 29.20 1.71 -11.61
N TYR A 73 28.08 1.79 -12.31
CA TYR A 73 27.59 0.72 -13.19
C TYR A 73 27.86 0.95 -14.67
N ASP A 74 28.54 2.04 -15.04
CA ASP A 74 28.90 2.39 -16.43
C ASP A 74 27.69 2.26 -17.38
N LEU A 75 26.61 2.94 -17.01
CA LEU A 75 25.34 2.91 -17.73
C LEU A 75 25.32 4.03 -18.78
N PRO A 76 24.72 3.81 -19.96
CA PRO A 76 24.57 4.86 -20.96
C PRO A 76 23.72 6.04 -20.47
N TYR A 77 22.78 5.75 -19.56
CA TYR A 77 21.97 6.72 -18.81
C TYR A 77 21.37 6.00 -17.58
N PRO A 78 21.03 6.71 -16.48
CA PRO A 78 20.62 6.09 -15.21
C PRO A 78 19.42 5.13 -15.32
N GLU A 79 18.45 5.46 -16.17
CA GLU A 79 17.23 4.67 -16.37
C GLU A 79 17.48 3.34 -17.10
N ALA A 80 18.63 3.19 -17.78
CA ALA A 80 18.96 2.01 -18.56
C ALA A 80 18.97 0.73 -17.71
N ILE A 81 19.31 0.83 -16.42
CA ILE A 81 19.32 -0.33 -15.50
C ILE A 81 17.92 -0.95 -15.31
N PHE A 82 16.86 -0.17 -15.55
CA PHE A 82 15.47 -0.60 -15.51
C PHE A 82 14.85 -0.70 -16.90
N SER A 83 15.64 -0.68 -17.98
CA SER A 83 15.18 -0.91 -19.35
C SER A 83 15.18 -2.40 -19.68
N MET A 84 14.08 -2.90 -20.24
CA MET A 84 14.00 -4.29 -20.67
C MET A 84 14.95 -4.60 -21.83
N GLU A 85 15.21 -3.62 -22.69
CA GLU A 85 16.17 -3.75 -23.80
C GLU A 85 17.59 -3.92 -23.26
N TYR A 86 18.00 -3.04 -22.34
CA TYR A 86 19.32 -3.11 -21.71
C TYR A 86 19.47 -4.41 -20.90
N PHE A 87 18.46 -4.78 -20.11
CA PHE A 87 18.51 -5.99 -19.29
C PHE A 87 18.68 -7.28 -20.11
N LYS A 88 18.08 -7.36 -21.30
CA LYS A 88 18.27 -8.51 -22.21
C LYS A 88 19.72 -8.62 -22.69
N LYS A 89 20.40 -7.49 -22.91
CA LYS A 89 21.81 -7.43 -23.33
C LYS A 89 22.75 -7.69 -22.16
N ASN A 90 22.56 -6.99 -21.03
CA ASN A 90 23.40 -7.10 -19.84
C ASN A 90 22.56 -7.02 -18.54
N PRO A 91 22.18 -8.17 -17.95
CA PRO A 91 21.42 -8.19 -16.71
C PRO A 91 22.27 -7.98 -15.45
N LYS A 92 23.62 -8.02 -15.55
CA LYS A 92 24.52 -8.01 -14.38
C LYS A 92 24.39 -6.73 -13.53
N PRO A 93 24.33 -5.51 -14.09
CA PRO A 93 24.18 -4.28 -13.29
C PRO A 93 22.92 -4.30 -12.44
N PHE A 94 21.79 -4.73 -13.01
CA PHE A 94 20.55 -4.87 -12.25
C PHE A 94 20.69 -5.80 -11.06
N PHE A 95 21.31 -6.98 -11.21
CA PHE A 95 21.43 -7.92 -10.08
C PHE A 95 22.43 -7.48 -9.02
N LYS A 96 23.49 -6.75 -9.40
CA LYS A 96 24.37 -6.07 -8.45
C LYS A 96 23.61 -5.01 -7.65
N LEU A 97 22.79 -4.21 -8.34
CA LEU A 97 21.94 -3.22 -7.68
C LEU A 97 20.86 -3.87 -6.81
N ALA A 98 20.23 -4.95 -7.29
CA ALA A 98 19.20 -5.68 -6.56
C ALA A 98 19.75 -6.28 -5.25
N LYS A 99 21.01 -6.71 -5.22
CA LYS A 99 21.69 -7.12 -3.97
C LYS A 99 21.73 -6.00 -2.94
N GLU A 100 21.98 -4.77 -3.38
CA GLU A 100 22.02 -3.57 -2.51
C GLU A 100 20.62 -3.09 -2.13
N LEU A 101 19.64 -3.29 -3.01
CA LEU A 101 18.27 -2.82 -2.85
C LEU A 101 17.33 -3.79 -2.15
N ILE A 102 17.62 -5.09 -2.12
CA ILE A 102 16.83 -6.06 -1.33
C ILE A 102 17.27 -5.91 0.12
N PRO A 103 16.51 -5.21 0.97
CA PRO A 103 17.01 -4.90 2.28
C PRO A 103 16.60 -6.05 3.20
N LYS A 104 17.48 -6.40 4.13
CA LYS A 104 17.31 -7.61 4.92
C LYS A 104 16.13 -7.52 5.89
N ASP A 105 15.78 -6.32 6.37
CA ASP A 105 14.78 -6.16 7.45
C ASP A 105 13.87 -4.94 7.30
N LEU A 106 13.37 -4.64 6.10
CA LEU A 106 12.40 -3.54 5.96
C LEU A 106 11.11 -3.82 6.72
N LYS A 107 10.69 -2.85 7.52
CA LYS A 107 9.42 -2.84 8.24
C LYS A 107 8.40 -1.96 7.53
N PRO A 108 7.12 -2.34 7.47
CA PRO A 108 6.08 -1.46 6.97
C PRO A 108 6.01 -0.17 7.80
N THR A 109 5.76 0.94 7.12
CA THR A 109 5.64 2.27 7.75
C THR A 109 4.22 2.52 8.28
N PRO A 110 3.99 3.55 9.11
CA PRO A 110 2.65 3.97 9.52
C PRO A 110 1.62 4.07 8.38
N VAL A 111 2.02 4.54 7.19
CA VAL A 111 1.13 4.56 6.01
C VAL A 111 0.66 3.15 5.60
N HIS A 112 1.54 2.16 5.62
CA HIS A 112 1.18 0.77 5.29
C HIS A 112 0.20 0.18 6.31
N HIS A 113 0.42 0.45 7.59
CA HIS A 113 -0.51 0.07 8.65
C HIS A 113 -1.86 0.78 8.55
N PHE A 114 -1.88 2.01 8.03
CA PHE A 114 -3.13 2.72 7.77
C PHE A 114 -3.93 2.06 6.65
N CYS A 115 -3.28 1.64 5.56
CA CYS A 115 -3.92 0.80 4.54
C CYS A 115 -4.53 -0.46 5.16
N LYS A 116 -3.78 -1.16 6.02
CA LYS A 116 -4.29 -2.35 6.73
C LYS A 116 -5.45 -2.03 7.66
N LEU A 117 -5.44 -0.87 8.32
CA LEU A 117 -6.52 -0.42 9.18
C LEU A 117 -7.80 -0.16 8.38
N LEU A 118 -7.70 0.49 7.22
CA LEU A 118 -8.84 0.69 6.31
C LEU A 118 -9.43 -0.65 5.83
N GLU A 119 -8.58 -1.66 5.61
CA GLU A 119 -9.01 -3.03 5.32
C GLU A 119 -9.77 -3.64 6.50
N LYS A 120 -9.22 -3.61 7.72
CA LYS A 120 -9.87 -4.12 8.94
C LYS A 120 -11.22 -3.43 9.19
N LYS A 121 -11.32 -2.13 8.87
CA LYS A 121 -12.54 -1.32 8.97
C LYS A 121 -13.52 -1.53 7.81
N LYS A 122 -13.17 -2.39 6.84
CA LYS A 122 -13.99 -2.76 5.66
C LYS A 122 -14.39 -1.58 4.77
N VAL A 123 -13.60 -0.51 4.76
CA VAL A 123 -13.79 0.66 3.89
C VAL A 123 -12.77 0.73 2.76
N LEU A 124 -11.70 -0.07 2.81
CA LEU A 124 -10.72 -0.18 1.74
C LEU A 124 -11.31 -0.91 0.53
N HIS A 125 -11.33 -0.24 -0.62
CA HIS A 125 -11.63 -0.87 -1.91
C HIS A 125 -10.37 -1.52 -2.50
N ARG A 126 -9.30 -0.74 -2.67
CA ARG A 126 -8.00 -1.20 -3.21
C ARG A 126 -6.84 -0.26 -2.85
N VAL A 127 -5.64 -0.82 -2.74
CA VAL A 127 -4.37 -0.10 -2.78
C VAL A 127 -3.73 -0.32 -4.14
N TYR A 128 -3.47 0.75 -4.87
CA TYR A 128 -2.64 0.77 -6.07
C TYR A 128 -1.27 1.34 -5.69
N THR A 129 -0.23 0.52 -5.74
CA THR A 129 1.13 0.94 -5.36
C THR A 129 2.07 0.92 -6.57
N GLN A 130 2.92 1.93 -6.67
CA GLN A 130 4.05 1.96 -7.60
C GLN A 130 5.29 1.26 -7.03
N ASN A 131 5.27 0.95 -5.73
CA ASN A 131 6.41 0.39 -5.03
C ASN A 131 6.58 -1.08 -5.37
N ILE A 132 7.82 -1.54 -5.33
CA ILE A 132 8.22 -2.92 -5.61
C ILE A 132 8.75 -3.63 -4.35
N ASP A 133 8.78 -2.93 -3.22
CA ASP A 133 9.45 -3.29 -1.96
C ASP A 133 8.72 -4.36 -1.12
N THR A 134 7.47 -4.68 -1.47
CA THR A 134 6.59 -5.66 -0.79
C THR A 134 6.16 -5.29 0.64
N LEU A 135 6.34 -4.04 1.07
CA LEU A 135 5.95 -3.60 2.42
C LEU A 135 4.43 -3.67 2.65
N GLU A 136 3.62 -3.51 1.61
CA GLU A 136 2.17 -3.72 1.67
C GLU A 136 1.82 -5.17 2.03
N ARG A 137 2.57 -6.14 1.47
CA ARG A 137 2.41 -7.56 1.80
C ARG A 137 2.87 -7.85 3.23
N LYS A 138 3.98 -7.25 3.66
CA LYS A 138 4.48 -7.36 5.05
C LYS A 138 3.53 -6.71 6.06
N ALA A 139 2.78 -5.67 5.67
CA ALA A 139 1.67 -5.12 6.46
C ALA A 139 0.42 -6.01 6.47
N ASN A 140 0.52 -7.22 5.90
CA ASN A 140 -0.55 -8.21 5.81
C ASN A 140 -1.79 -7.70 5.06
N ILE A 141 -1.63 -6.80 4.09
CA ILE A 141 -2.72 -6.38 3.21
C ILE A 141 -3.10 -7.57 2.32
N LEU A 142 -4.40 -7.87 2.25
CA LEU A 142 -4.88 -9.02 1.49
C LEU A 142 -4.52 -8.90 0.00
N PRO A 143 -4.06 -9.97 -0.67
CA PRO A 143 -3.64 -9.92 -2.07
C PRO A 143 -4.70 -9.36 -3.02
N GLU A 144 -5.98 -9.66 -2.77
CA GLU A 144 -7.08 -9.11 -3.55
C GLU A 144 -7.24 -7.61 -3.34
N LYS A 145 -6.81 -7.03 -2.22
CA LYS A 145 -6.86 -5.58 -1.95
C LYS A 145 -5.67 -4.82 -2.53
N LEU A 146 -4.66 -5.52 -3.06
CA LEU A 146 -3.40 -4.92 -3.49
C LEU A 146 -3.20 -5.06 -5.01
N VAL A 147 -2.92 -3.94 -5.67
CA VAL A 147 -2.46 -3.89 -7.05
C VAL A 147 -1.05 -3.29 -7.05
N GLU A 148 -0.06 -4.16 -7.25
CA GLU A 148 1.34 -3.78 -7.45
C GLU A 148 1.51 -3.34 -8.91
N ALA A 149 1.28 -2.06 -9.19
CA ALA A 149 1.20 -1.53 -10.55
C ALA A 149 2.52 -1.71 -11.31
N HIS A 150 3.65 -1.62 -10.63
CA HIS A 150 4.97 -1.89 -11.22
C HIS A 150 5.50 -3.27 -10.86
N GLY A 151 4.64 -4.19 -10.43
CA GLY A 151 5.03 -5.52 -9.99
C GLY A 151 5.81 -5.51 -8.66
N SER A 152 6.51 -6.61 -8.34
CA SER A 152 7.22 -6.74 -7.06
C SER A 152 8.29 -7.83 -7.07
N PHE A 153 9.11 -7.85 -6.03
CA PHE A 153 10.09 -8.92 -5.78
C PHE A 153 9.48 -10.22 -5.23
N ALA A 154 8.17 -10.28 -5.00
CA ALA A 154 7.51 -11.46 -4.41
C ALA A 154 7.68 -12.73 -5.28
N TYR A 155 7.79 -12.55 -6.60
CA TYR A 155 7.97 -13.63 -7.56
C TYR A 155 8.94 -13.23 -8.67
N ALA A 156 9.46 -14.22 -9.37
CA ALA A 156 10.27 -14.03 -10.55
C ALA A 156 9.89 -15.02 -11.65
N THR A 157 10.14 -14.66 -12.90
CA THR A 157 9.73 -15.44 -14.07
C THR A 157 10.90 -15.62 -15.01
N CYS A 158 11.07 -16.84 -15.52
CA CYS A 158 12.02 -17.09 -16.60
C CYS A 158 11.57 -16.37 -17.87
N LEU A 159 12.44 -15.56 -18.45
CA LEU A 159 12.15 -14.82 -19.68
C LEU A 159 11.97 -15.72 -20.92
N LYS A 160 12.44 -16.98 -20.87
CA LYS A 160 12.35 -17.92 -21.99
C LYS A 160 11.18 -18.89 -21.87
N CYS A 161 11.08 -19.64 -20.78
CA CYS A 161 10.07 -20.69 -20.61
C CYS A 161 8.90 -20.29 -19.69
N ARG A 162 8.90 -19.05 -19.18
CA ARG A 162 7.85 -18.51 -18.30
C ARG A 162 7.65 -19.26 -16.98
N TYR A 163 8.52 -20.21 -16.64
CA TYR A 163 8.49 -20.86 -15.33
C TYR A 163 8.67 -19.84 -14.21
N ARG A 164 7.78 -19.91 -13.21
CA ARG A 164 7.69 -18.97 -12.09
C ARG A 164 8.44 -19.49 -10.87
N TYR A 165 9.05 -18.56 -10.16
CA TYR A 165 9.83 -18.74 -8.95
C TYR A 165 9.27 -17.86 -7.85
N THR A 166 9.34 -18.34 -6.61
CA THR A 166 9.11 -17.54 -5.41
C THR A 166 10.35 -16.72 -5.06
N GLN A 167 10.17 -15.63 -4.31
CA GLN A 167 11.29 -14.83 -3.79
C GLN A 167 12.34 -15.69 -3.07
N LYS A 168 11.90 -16.63 -2.23
CA LYS A 168 12.80 -17.53 -1.47
C LYS A 168 13.73 -18.37 -2.36
N GLU A 169 13.29 -18.72 -3.56
CA GLU A 169 14.10 -19.51 -4.49
C GLU A 169 15.17 -18.70 -5.22
N ILE A 170 14.91 -17.41 -5.46
CA ILE A 170 15.83 -16.54 -6.24
C ILE A 170 16.72 -15.67 -5.36
N GLN A 171 16.25 -15.31 -4.17
CA GLN A 171 16.94 -14.38 -3.27
C GLN A 171 18.38 -14.82 -2.95
N PRO A 172 18.68 -16.11 -2.64
CA PRO A 172 20.06 -16.52 -2.38
C PRO A 172 21.03 -16.25 -3.53
N ILE A 173 20.55 -16.32 -4.77
CA ILE A 173 21.37 -16.04 -5.98
C ILE A 173 21.57 -14.53 -6.12
N ILE A 174 20.52 -13.74 -5.94
CA ILE A 174 20.60 -12.27 -6.02
C ILE A 174 21.51 -11.73 -4.91
N MET A 175 21.47 -12.29 -3.71
CA MET A 175 22.34 -11.87 -2.59
C MET A 175 23.83 -12.13 -2.86
N LYS A 176 24.16 -13.07 -3.75
CA LYS A 176 25.52 -13.27 -4.27
C LYS A 176 25.91 -12.26 -5.36
N GLY A 177 24.96 -11.46 -5.86
CA GLY A 177 25.15 -10.56 -7.00
C GLY A 177 25.18 -11.29 -8.34
N GLU A 178 24.71 -12.53 -8.37
CA GLU A 178 24.73 -13.40 -9.55
C GLU A 178 23.45 -13.26 -10.38
N VAL A 179 23.53 -13.58 -11.67
CA VAL A 179 22.39 -13.58 -12.60
C VAL A 179 21.65 -14.92 -12.47
N PRO A 180 20.40 -14.96 -11.97
CA PRO A 180 19.66 -16.21 -11.80
C PRO A 180 19.37 -16.89 -13.14
N LYS A 181 19.86 -18.12 -13.29
CA LYS A 181 19.58 -18.98 -14.45
C LYS A 181 18.40 -19.91 -14.17
N CYS A 182 17.58 -20.13 -15.19
CA CYS A 182 16.38 -20.93 -15.04
C CYS A 182 16.72 -22.42 -14.87
N LYS A 183 16.35 -23.01 -13.72
CA LYS A 183 16.54 -24.44 -13.45
C LYS A 183 15.73 -25.37 -14.36
N LYS A 184 14.64 -24.89 -14.97
CA LYS A 184 13.78 -25.68 -15.88
C LYS A 184 14.33 -25.75 -17.31
N CYS A 185 14.59 -24.62 -17.96
CA CYS A 185 15.07 -24.63 -19.35
C CYS A 185 16.57 -24.46 -19.51
N LYS A 186 17.32 -24.19 -18.42
CA LYS A 186 18.78 -23.95 -18.34
C LYS A 186 19.33 -22.80 -19.18
N LYS A 187 18.56 -22.27 -20.13
CA LYS A 187 18.96 -21.24 -21.10
C LYS A 187 18.49 -19.84 -20.71
N GLY A 188 17.38 -19.71 -20.00
CA GLY A 188 16.76 -18.42 -19.71
C GLY A 188 17.25 -17.75 -18.43
N VAL A 189 17.30 -16.41 -18.42
CA VAL A 189 17.46 -15.60 -17.21
C VAL A 189 16.12 -15.54 -16.47
N VAL A 190 16.16 -15.60 -15.14
CA VAL A 190 15.00 -15.44 -14.26
C VAL A 190 14.99 -14.00 -13.74
N LYS A 191 13.98 -13.23 -14.14
CA LYS A 191 13.82 -11.82 -13.77
C LYS A 191 12.77 -11.69 -12.66
N PRO A 192 13.01 -10.92 -11.59
CA PRO A 192 11.94 -10.50 -10.67
C PRO A 192 10.77 -9.89 -11.45
N ASN A 193 9.55 -10.13 -10.99
CA ASN A 193 8.32 -9.65 -11.63
C ASN A 193 8.06 -8.17 -11.33
N ILE A 194 9.09 -7.35 -11.45
CA ILE A 194 9.03 -5.89 -11.47
C ILE A 194 8.90 -5.43 -12.92
N THR A 195 8.21 -4.32 -13.17
CA THR A 195 7.95 -3.81 -14.52
C THR A 195 9.11 -2.91 -14.93
N PHE A 196 9.80 -3.27 -16.00
CA PHE A 196 10.85 -2.44 -16.59
C PHE A 196 10.27 -1.49 -17.63
N PHE A 197 11.01 -0.43 -17.95
CA PHE A 197 10.70 0.40 -19.11
C PHE A 197 10.69 -0.47 -20.37
N GLY A 198 9.62 -0.31 -21.15
CA GLY A 198 9.34 -1.15 -22.32
C GLY A 198 8.57 -2.44 -22.03
N GLU A 199 8.19 -2.73 -20.77
CA GLU A 199 7.26 -3.81 -20.43
C GLU A 199 5.82 -3.30 -20.23
N ASN A 200 4.84 -4.15 -20.55
CA ASN A 200 3.46 -3.93 -20.15
C ASN A 200 3.35 -4.04 -18.62
N LEU A 201 2.48 -3.22 -18.03
CA LEU A 201 2.14 -3.35 -16.61
C LEU A 201 1.48 -4.72 -16.34
N PRO A 202 1.54 -5.23 -15.09
CA PRO A 202 0.88 -6.47 -14.73
C PRO A 202 -0.62 -6.40 -15.05
N SER A 203 -1.21 -7.53 -15.46
CA SER A 203 -2.64 -7.60 -15.84
C SER A 203 -3.57 -7.11 -14.74
N GLY A 204 -3.19 -7.24 -13.47
CA GLY A 204 -3.93 -6.70 -12.32
C GLY A 204 -4.14 -5.18 -12.37
N PHE A 205 -3.30 -4.42 -13.08
CA PHE A 205 -3.48 -2.98 -13.28
C PHE A 205 -4.77 -2.65 -14.04
N SER A 206 -5.24 -3.55 -14.93
CA SER A 206 -6.48 -3.37 -15.68
C SER A 206 -7.73 -3.25 -14.79
N LEU A 207 -7.67 -3.76 -13.54
CA LEU A 207 -8.74 -3.62 -12.55
C LEU A 207 -9.09 -2.15 -12.27
N ALA A 208 -8.19 -1.22 -12.57
CA ALA A 208 -8.41 0.21 -12.39
C ALA A 208 -9.67 0.70 -13.12
N HIS A 209 -9.95 0.19 -14.32
CA HIS A 209 -11.14 0.55 -15.10
C HIS A 209 -12.45 0.22 -14.39
N ARG A 210 -12.44 -0.81 -13.54
CA ARG A 210 -13.61 -1.23 -12.75
C ARG A 210 -13.64 -0.56 -11.38
N ASP A 211 -12.48 -0.36 -10.78
CA ASP A 211 -12.35 0.07 -9.39
C ASP A 211 -12.55 1.58 -9.24
N PHE A 212 -11.89 2.39 -10.07
CA PHE A 212 -11.87 3.85 -9.92
C PHE A 212 -13.26 4.50 -10.08
N PRO A 213 -14.10 4.10 -11.06
CA PRO A 213 -15.46 4.63 -11.16
C PRO A 213 -16.37 4.28 -9.97
N LYS A 214 -15.96 3.34 -9.11
CA LYS A 214 -16.73 2.95 -7.91
C LYS A 214 -16.21 3.61 -6.63
N ALA A 215 -15.10 4.34 -6.68
CA ALA A 215 -14.51 4.95 -5.51
C ALA A 215 -15.32 6.16 -5.05
N ASP A 216 -15.53 6.27 -3.74
CA ASP A 216 -16.14 7.45 -3.10
C ASP A 216 -15.11 8.35 -2.41
N LEU A 217 -13.88 7.85 -2.24
CA LEU A 217 -12.71 8.62 -1.81
C LEU A 217 -11.44 8.06 -2.44
N LEU A 218 -10.64 8.94 -3.05
CA LEU A 218 -9.29 8.65 -3.49
C LEU A 218 -8.28 9.32 -2.55
N ILE A 219 -7.34 8.56 -2.01
CA ILE A 219 -6.23 9.10 -1.21
C ILE A 219 -4.92 8.83 -1.95
N VAL A 220 -4.23 9.88 -2.36
CA VAL A 220 -2.93 9.81 -3.04
C VAL A 220 -1.84 10.15 -2.03
N ILE A 221 -0.87 9.25 -1.83
CA ILE A 221 0.15 9.38 -0.78
C ILE A 221 1.55 9.12 -1.34
N GLY A 222 2.48 10.06 -1.14
CA GLY A 222 3.91 9.82 -1.34
C GLY A 222 4.31 9.47 -2.77
N THR A 223 3.69 10.08 -3.78
CA THR A 223 4.01 9.85 -5.20
C THR A 223 4.15 11.17 -5.95
N SER A 224 5.00 11.23 -6.97
CA SER A 224 5.11 12.38 -7.88
C SER A 224 4.05 12.40 -8.98
N LEU A 225 3.33 11.29 -9.18
CA LEU A 225 2.38 11.07 -10.28
C LEU A 225 2.95 11.26 -11.70
N GLN A 226 4.28 11.27 -11.86
CA GLN A 226 4.92 11.51 -13.16
C GLN A 226 4.98 10.25 -14.04
N VAL A 227 4.87 9.06 -13.46
CA VAL A 227 4.97 7.80 -14.20
C VAL A 227 3.60 7.41 -14.74
N MET A 228 3.47 7.45 -16.06
CA MET A 228 2.27 7.02 -16.77
C MET A 228 2.29 5.51 -17.04
N PRO A 229 1.12 4.84 -17.09
CA PRO A 229 -0.24 5.36 -16.94
C PRO A 229 -0.73 5.46 -15.48
N PHE A 230 0.12 5.19 -14.48
CA PHE A 230 -0.30 5.25 -13.08
C PHE A 230 -0.76 6.67 -12.68
N GLY A 231 -0.02 7.70 -13.10
CA GLY A 231 -0.33 9.10 -12.81
C GLY A 231 -1.73 9.54 -13.27
N SER A 232 -2.23 9.01 -14.39
CA SER A 232 -3.55 9.38 -14.92
C SER A 232 -4.72 8.78 -14.16
N LEU A 233 -4.50 7.80 -13.28
CA LEU A 233 -5.59 7.15 -12.56
C LEU A 233 -6.39 8.13 -11.69
N ILE A 234 -5.78 9.25 -11.27
CA ILE A 234 -6.49 10.32 -10.54
C ILE A 234 -7.67 10.93 -11.32
N HIS A 235 -7.74 10.72 -12.64
CA HIS A 235 -8.80 11.19 -13.52
C HIS A 235 -9.92 10.15 -13.73
N HIS A 236 -9.75 8.91 -13.25
CA HIS A 236 -10.69 7.83 -13.52
C HIS A 236 -11.77 7.66 -12.44
N VAL A 237 -11.71 8.48 -11.39
CA VAL A 237 -12.76 8.56 -10.37
C VAL A 237 -13.87 9.54 -10.81
N ASN A 238 -15.12 9.25 -10.44
CA ASN A 238 -16.28 10.10 -10.76
C ASN A 238 -16.14 11.52 -10.20
N GLU A 239 -16.90 12.48 -10.74
CA GLU A 239 -16.83 13.89 -10.31
C GLU A 239 -17.17 14.11 -8.83
N ASP A 240 -18.07 13.32 -8.27
CA ASP A 240 -18.46 13.42 -6.86
C ASP A 240 -17.46 12.76 -5.90
N CYS A 241 -16.47 12.03 -6.43
CA CYS A 241 -15.46 11.36 -5.62
C CYS A 241 -14.48 12.40 -5.07
N HIS A 242 -14.44 12.53 -3.75
CA HIS A 242 -13.45 13.37 -3.09
C HIS A 242 -12.05 12.79 -3.29
N ARG A 243 -11.05 13.67 -3.44
CA ARG A 243 -9.65 13.27 -3.59
C ARG A 243 -8.78 14.01 -2.58
N LEU A 244 -7.92 13.27 -1.89
CA LEU A 244 -6.99 13.79 -0.88
C LEU A 244 -5.55 13.49 -1.31
N LEU A 245 -4.73 14.54 -1.41
CA LEU A 245 -3.28 14.41 -1.56
C LEU A 245 -2.59 14.54 -0.19
N ILE A 246 -1.78 13.55 0.17
CA ILE A 246 -0.84 13.60 1.31
C ILE A 246 0.57 13.41 0.76
N ASN A 247 1.34 14.49 0.67
CA ASN A 247 2.66 14.43 0.04
C ASN A 247 3.57 15.55 0.54
N LYS A 248 4.88 15.46 0.32
CA LYS A 248 5.79 16.58 0.63
C LYS A 248 5.52 17.79 -0.26
N GLU A 249 5.20 17.53 -1.53
CA GLU A 249 5.00 18.55 -2.55
C GLU A 249 3.63 18.41 -3.21
N GLU A 250 3.13 19.52 -3.75
CA GLU A 250 1.94 19.51 -4.58
C GLU A 250 2.24 18.88 -5.95
N VAL A 251 1.42 17.90 -6.35
CA VAL A 251 1.63 17.10 -7.57
C VAL A 251 0.31 16.85 -8.29
N GLY A 252 0.38 16.50 -9.57
CA GLY A 252 -0.80 16.16 -10.37
C GLY A 252 -1.83 17.29 -10.49
N VAL A 253 -1.40 18.54 -10.32
CA VAL A 253 -2.27 19.72 -10.42
C VAL A 253 -2.76 19.95 -11.82
N TYR A 254 -3.94 20.55 -11.91
CA TYR A 254 -4.53 20.97 -13.15
C TYR A 254 -3.58 21.87 -13.94
N ARG A 255 -3.23 21.44 -15.16
CA ARG A 255 -2.58 22.28 -16.16
C ARG A 255 -3.49 22.38 -17.37
N LYS A 256 -3.81 23.61 -17.77
CA LYS A 256 -4.58 23.88 -18.99
C LYS A 256 -3.69 23.51 -20.17
N SER A 257 -3.97 22.41 -20.86
CA SER A 257 -3.30 22.04 -22.11
C SER A 257 -4.21 22.40 -23.28
N ILE A 258 -3.65 23.09 -24.27
CA ILE A 258 -4.33 23.46 -25.53
C ILE A 258 -4.81 22.20 -26.27
N PHE A 259 -4.12 21.06 -26.08
CA PHE A 259 -4.41 19.79 -26.73
C PHE A 259 -5.31 18.85 -25.90
N SER A 260 -5.74 19.23 -24.70
CA SER A 260 -6.58 18.39 -23.84
C SER A 260 -7.96 18.99 -23.63
N ARG A 261 -8.96 18.49 -24.38
CA ARG A 261 -10.38 18.67 -24.07
C ARG A 261 -10.69 17.89 -22.77
N GLY A 262 -10.90 18.61 -21.68
CA GLY A 262 -11.30 18.05 -20.39
C GLY A 262 -10.31 18.35 -19.26
N GLN A 263 -10.83 18.73 -18.11
CA GLN A 263 -10.04 19.14 -16.96
C GLN A 263 -9.24 17.97 -16.40
N LYS A 264 -7.90 18.07 -16.32
CA LYS A 264 -7.08 16.95 -15.85
C LYS A 264 -6.10 17.39 -14.78
N GLY A 265 -6.44 17.09 -13.54
CA GLY A 265 -5.58 17.24 -12.36
C GLY A 265 -6.36 17.55 -11.10
N PHE A 266 -5.64 17.71 -10.00
CA PHE A 266 -6.16 18.31 -8.78
C PHE A 266 -6.40 19.82 -8.98
N ARG A 267 -7.47 20.33 -8.38
CA ARG A 267 -7.95 21.71 -8.51
C ARG A 267 -7.68 22.52 -7.26
N PHE A 268 -6.60 22.21 -6.54
CA PHE A 268 -6.23 22.93 -5.33
C PHE A 268 -6.20 24.45 -5.58
N ASN A 269 -6.68 25.22 -4.61
CA ASN A 269 -6.69 26.69 -4.65
C ASN A 269 -7.48 27.32 -5.80
N ARG A 270 -8.29 26.56 -6.56
CA ARG A 270 -9.18 27.11 -7.59
C ARG A 270 -10.55 27.44 -7.01
N SER A 271 -11.19 28.48 -7.56
CA SER A 271 -12.55 28.89 -7.17
C SER A 271 -13.62 27.85 -7.50
N ASP A 272 -13.37 26.98 -8.50
CA ASP A 272 -14.23 25.87 -8.91
C ASP A 272 -13.85 24.52 -8.28
N ASN A 273 -13.06 24.52 -7.19
CA ASN A 273 -12.75 23.29 -6.47
C ASN A 273 -13.94 22.85 -5.61
N THR A 274 -14.44 21.64 -5.86
CA THR A 274 -15.54 21.03 -5.11
C THR A 274 -15.15 19.73 -4.40
N ARG A 275 -13.98 19.16 -4.69
CA ARG A 275 -13.67 17.75 -4.39
C ARG A 275 -12.23 17.46 -3.95
N ASP A 276 -11.32 18.40 -4.11
CA ASP A 276 -9.88 18.17 -3.91
C ASP A 276 -9.34 18.81 -2.63
N ALA A 277 -8.74 17.98 -1.78
CA ALA A 277 -8.04 18.37 -0.57
C ALA A 277 -6.56 18.02 -0.65
N LYS A 278 -5.70 18.81 0.01
CA LYS A 278 -4.29 18.47 0.20
C LYS A 278 -3.86 18.65 1.65
N LYS A 279 -2.87 17.87 2.08
CA LYS A 279 -2.11 18.07 3.30
C LYS A 279 -0.64 17.82 2.96
N LEU A 280 0.16 18.89 3.01
CA LEU A 280 1.58 18.81 2.67
C LEU A 280 2.43 18.54 3.91
N GLY A 281 3.48 17.72 3.75
CA GLY A 281 4.43 17.38 4.81
C GLY A 281 4.84 15.90 4.80
N ASP A 282 5.41 15.44 5.91
CA ASP A 282 5.76 14.03 6.08
C ASP A 282 4.50 13.16 6.16
N CYS A 283 4.39 12.20 5.24
CA CYS A 283 3.20 11.36 5.14
C CYS A 283 2.98 10.46 6.37
N GLN A 284 4.02 10.09 7.10
CA GLN A 284 3.90 9.25 8.29
C GLN A 284 3.22 10.02 9.42
N GLU A 285 3.69 11.25 9.67
CA GLU A 285 3.12 12.13 10.70
C GLU A 285 1.71 12.59 10.34
N ILE A 286 1.47 12.90 9.06
CA ILE A 286 0.13 13.27 8.59
C ILE A 286 -0.85 12.12 8.78
N ILE A 287 -0.46 10.86 8.51
CA ILE A 287 -1.34 9.71 8.73
C ILE A 287 -1.64 9.50 10.22
N LYS A 288 -0.67 9.66 11.12
CA LYS A 288 -0.92 9.62 12.57
C LYS A 288 -1.96 10.67 12.99
N GLN A 289 -1.81 11.91 12.49
CA GLN A 289 -2.79 12.98 12.72
C GLN A 289 -4.16 12.65 12.12
N PHE A 290 -4.20 12.06 10.93
CA PHE A 290 -5.44 11.69 10.26
C PHE A 290 -6.21 10.64 11.04
N VAL A 291 -5.52 9.59 11.50
CA VAL A 291 -6.07 8.54 12.36
C VAL A 291 -6.64 9.11 13.66
N LYS A 292 -5.95 10.07 14.27
CA LYS A 292 -6.44 10.83 15.44
C LYS A 292 -7.74 11.56 15.17
N LEU A 293 -7.83 12.28 14.05
CA LEU A 293 -9.06 12.98 13.66
C LEU A 293 -10.23 12.02 13.39
N ILE A 294 -9.94 10.83 12.85
CA ILE A 294 -10.95 9.78 12.63
C ILE A 294 -11.39 9.14 13.97
N GLY A 295 -10.49 9.10 14.96
CA GLY A 295 -10.69 8.45 16.25
C GLY A 295 -10.35 6.96 16.25
N TRP A 296 -9.36 6.54 15.46
CA TRP A 296 -8.90 5.14 15.37
C TRP A 296 -7.48 4.93 15.93
N GLU A 297 -6.99 5.83 16.79
CA GLU A 297 -5.61 5.79 17.32
C GLU A 297 -5.29 4.47 18.02
N LYS A 298 -6.22 3.95 18.81
CA LYS A 298 -6.01 2.72 19.56
C LYS A 298 -5.74 1.54 18.64
N GLU A 299 -6.63 1.29 17.67
CA GLU A 299 -6.47 0.14 16.76
C GLU A 299 -5.29 0.34 15.79
N PHE A 300 -4.93 1.58 15.50
CA PHE A 300 -3.74 1.89 14.71
C PHE A 300 -2.45 1.59 15.47
N ASN A 301 -2.36 1.99 16.74
CA ASN A 301 -1.19 1.71 17.58
C ASN A 301 -1.04 0.22 17.85
N GLU A 302 -2.14 -0.51 18.04
CA GLU A 302 -2.12 -1.99 18.13
C GLU A 302 -1.49 -2.62 16.89
N LEU A 303 -1.85 -2.16 15.68
CA LEU A 303 -1.22 -2.65 14.43
C LEU A 303 0.27 -2.31 14.33
N LEU A 304 0.68 -1.14 14.81
CA LEU A 304 2.09 -0.75 14.83
C LEU A 304 2.89 -1.64 15.77
N ASP A 305 2.36 -1.93 16.95
CA ASP A 305 3.05 -2.73 17.98
C ASP A 305 3.07 -4.23 17.64
N GLU A 306 2.01 -4.78 17.04
CA GLU A 306 1.99 -6.14 16.49
C GLU A 306 3.18 -6.35 15.54
N SER A 307 3.42 -5.41 14.63
CA SER A 307 4.52 -5.52 13.66
C SER A 307 5.91 -5.50 14.29
N LYS A 308 6.11 -4.72 15.36
CA LYS A 308 7.37 -4.71 16.13
C LYS A 308 7.61 -6.07 16.80
N SER A 309 6.59 -6.62 17.45
CA SER A 309 6.69 -7.89 18.20
C SER A 309 6.93 -9.12 17.31
N GLU A 310 6.33 -9.15 16.11
CA GLU A 310 6.61 -10.21 15.13
C GLU A 310 8.08 -10.18 14.70
N THR A 311 8.66 -8.98 14.56
CA THR A 311 10.06 -8.83 14.17
C THR A 311 11.02 -9.37 15.24
N GLU A 312 10.81 -9.02 16.51
CA GLU A 312 11.68 -9.47 17.62
C GLU A 312 11.74 -11.00 17.69
N SER A 313 10.59 -11.65 17.45
CA SER A 313 10.49 -13.12 17.47
C SER A 313 11.15 -13.81 16.27
N GLU A 314 11.26 -13.13 15.12
CA GLU A 314 11.96 -13.64 13.93
C GLU A 314 13.47 -13.48 14.09
N THR A 315 13.94 -12.34 14.61
CA THR A 315 15.38 -12.08 14.88
C THR A 315 15.97 -12.99 15.94
N GLU A 316 15.22 -13.37 16.99
CA GLU A 316 15.65 -14.37 17.98
C GLU A 316 15.74 -15.79 17.39
N SER A 317 15.07 -16.06 16.27
CA SER A 317 15.07 -17.38 15.65
C SER A 317 16.20 -17.57 14.61
N GLU A 318 16.74 -16.48 14.08
CA GLU A 318 17.85 -16.50 13.11
C GLU A 318 19.23 -16.43 13.78
N THR A 319 19.36 -15.74 14.93
CA THR A 319 20.60 -15.67 15.72
C THR A 319 21.01 -17.02 16.35
N ASP A 320 20.07 -17.97 16.47
CA ASP A 320 20.32 -19.34 16.96
C ASP A 320 20.93 -20.27 15.88
N SER A 321 21.28 -19.75 14.69
CA SER A 321 21.68 -20.56 13.52
C SER A 321 22.99 -20.20 12.82
N GLU A 322 23.75 -19.20 13.29
CA GLU A 322 25.07 -18.87 12.73
C GLU A 322 26.15 -18.80 13.81
N THR A 323 26.68 -19.97 14.20
CA THR A 323 28.12 -20.27 14.38
C THR A 323 28.33 -21.76 14.70
N GLU A 324 29.52 -22.24 14.33
CA GLU A 324 30.19 -23.51 14.66
C GLU A 324 30.05 -24.69 13.69
N PHE A 325 31.21 -25.00 13.11
CA PHE A 325 31.58 -26.20 12.37
C PHE A 325 31.79 -27.33 13.38
N GLU A 326 30.87 -28.29 13.50
CA GLU A 326 31.00 -29.38 14.49
C GLU A 326 30.55 -30.75 13.94
N SER A 327 31.23 -31.77 14.45
CA SER A 327 31.28 -33.17 13.99
C SER A 327 29.97 -33.98 14.07
N GLU A 328 29.94 -35.13 13.40
CA GLU A 328 28.75 -35.98 13.16
C GLU A 328 28.03 -36.50 14.43
N THR A 329 28.71 -36.55 15.58
CA THR A 329 28.13 -37.00 16.86
C THR A 329 27.15 -35.99 17.48
N ASP A 330 27.24 -34.70 17.13
CA ASP A 330 26.35 -33.64 17.65
C ASP A 330 25.01 -33.53 16.91
N PHE A 331 24.92 -34.07 15.70
CA PHE A 331 23.71 -34.02 14.89
C PHE A 331 22.56 -34.84 15.51
N GLU A 332 22.89 -35.96 16.15
CA GLU A 332 21.92 -36.88 16.74
C GLU A 332 21.38 -36.36 18.08
N ASN A 333 22.23 -35.71 18.87
CA ASN A 333 21.84 -35.00 20.08
C ASN A 333 21.01 -33.72 19.79
N LYS A 334 21.37 -32.95 18.75
CA LYS A 334 20.56 -31.80 18.28
C LYS A 334 19.20 -32.25 17.74
N LYS A 335 19.07 -33.41 17.06
CA LYS A 335 17.77 -34.00 16.65
C LYS A 335 16.89 -34.39 17.86
N LYS A 336 17.46 -35.01 18.90
CA LYS A 336 16.74 -35.35 20.14
C LYS A 336 16.28 -34.09 20.91
N LYS A 337 17.13 -33.05 21.01
CA LYS A 337 16.77 -31.74 21.60
C LYS A 337 15.71 -31.00 20.78
N LYS A 338 15.79 -30.96 19.44
CA LYS A 338 14.76 -30.37 18.56
C LYS A 338 13.42 -31.10 18.65
N LYS A 339 13.39 -32.44 18.74
CA LYS A 339 12.15 -33.21 19.00
C LYS A 339 11.54 -32.90 20.37
N LYS A 340 12.36 -32.76 21.44
CA LYS A 340 11.88 -32.34 22.78
C LYS A 340 11.34 -30.90 22.78
N LYS A 341 12.02 -29.94 22.13
CA LYS A 341 11.53 -28.54 21.98
C LYS A 341 10.22 -28.48 21.18
N LYS A 342 10.07 -29.25 20.08
CA LYS A 342 8.80 -29.35 19.31
C LYS A 342 7.66 -29.95 20.14
N LYS A 343 7.92 -31.00 20.93
CA LYS A 343 6.91 -31.59 21.85
C LYS A 343 6.49 -30.59 22.95
N LYS A 344 7.42 -29.81 23.51
CA LYS A 344 7.10 -28.74 24.48
C LYS A 344 6.28 -27.59 23.84
N LYS A 345 6.62 -27.16 22.62
CA LYS A 345 5.83 -26.14 21.87
C LYS A 345 4.41 -26.63 21.55
N LYS A 346 4.24 -27.91 21.16
CA LYS A 346 2.91 -28.52 20.93
C LYS A 346 2.07 -28.57 22.22
N LYS A 347 2.64 -29.05 23.33
CA LYS A 347 1.96 -29.03 24.65
C LYS A 347 1.55 -27.62 25.11
N LYS A 348 2.36 -26.59 24.86
CA LYS A 348 1.99 -25.19 25.17
C LYS A 348 0.84 -24.68 24.28
N LYS A 349 0.82 -25.02 22.98
CA LYS A 349 -0.29 -24.69 22.08
C LYS A 349 -1.58 -25.39 22.49
N ASP A 350 -1.51 -26.68 22.86
CA ASP A 350 -2.68 -27.45 23.30
C ASP A 350 -3.25 -26.90 24.61
N LYS A 351 -2.39 -26.53 25.60
CA LYS A 351 -2.83 -25.84 26.82
C LYS A 351 -3.51 -24.49 26.54
N LYS A 352 -2.98 -23.66 25.63
CA LYS A 352 -3.63 -22.39 25.25
C LYS A 352 -4.99 -22.62 24.58
N LYS A 353 -5.14 -23.70 23.81
CA LYS A 353 -6.40 -24.06 23.15
C LYS A 353 -7.46 -24.52 24.15
N ILE A 354 -7.06 -25.27 25.17
CA ILE A 354 -7.95 -25.69 26.28
C ILE A 354 -8.45 -24.46 27.06
N ILE A 355 -7.55 -23.54 27.44
CA ILE A 355 -7.92 -22.30 28.16
C ILE A 355 -8.89 -21.44 27.32
N LEU A 356 -8.70 -21.36 26.01
CA LEU A 356 -9.61 -20.64 25.12
C LEU A 356 -11.02 -21.24 25.10
N VAL A 357 -11.12 -22.57 25.07
CA VAL A 357 -12.41 -23.29 25.09
C VAL A 357 -13.09 -23.15 26.44
N GLU A 358 -12.36 -23.23 27.55
CA GLU A 358 -12.90 -23.01 28.90
C GLU A 358 -13.44 -21.59 29.08
N ASN A 359 -12.74 -20.58 28.56
CA ASN A 359 -13.19 -19.19 28.58
C ASN A 359 -14.45 -18.97 27.71
N GLN A 360 -14.54 -19.61 26.55
CA GLN A 360 -15.73 -19.57 25.70
C GLN A 360 -16.94 -20.23 26.38
N MET A 361 -16.73 -21.38 27.04
CA MET A 361 -17.76 -22.08 27.80
C MET A 361 -18.24 -21.28 29.02
N SER A 362 -17.33 -20.61 29.73
CA SER A 362 -17.67 -19.72 30.85
C SER A 362 -18.52 -18.53 30.38
N ASN A 363 -18.12 -17.88 29.28
CA ASN A 363 -18.88 -16.78 28.67
C ASN A 363 -20.27 -17.22 28.18
N LEU A 364 -20.41 -18.43 27.66
CA LEU A 364 -21.71 -18.99 27.28
C LEU A 364 -22.62 -19.22 28.50
N LYS A 365 -22.07 -19.71 29.62
CA LYS A 365 -22.81 -19.88 30.88
C LYS A 365 -23.29 -18.53 31.44
N ILE A 366 -22.44 -17.49 31.38
CA ILE A 366 -22.79 -16.12 31.79
C ILE A 366 -23.91 -15.56 30.92
N ARG A 367 -23.84 -15.73 29.59
CA ARG A 367 -24.90 -15.30 28.66
C ARG A 367 -26.22 -16.02 28.91
N LYS A 368 -26.20 -17.33 29.17
CA LYS A 368 -27.41 -18.11 29.51
C LYS A 368 -28.02 -17.66 30.84
N LYS A 369 -27.21 -17.33 31.86
CA LYS A 369 -27.70 -16.77 33.13
C LYS A 369 -28.32 -15.37 32.95
N LYS A 370 -27.69 -14.49 32.16
CA LYS A 370 -28.26 -13.17 31.83
C LYS A 370 -29.58 -13.30 31.07
N LYS A 371 -29.68 -14.21 30.09
CA LYS A 371 -30.91 -14.44 29.33
C LYS A 371 -32.07 -14.91 30.23
N LYS A 372 -31.83 -15.89 31.12
CA LYS A 372 -32.83 -16.34 32.11
C LYS A 372 -33.25 -15.25 33.10
N LYS A 373 -32.36 -14.32 33.45
CA LYS A 373 -32.68 -13.19 34.33
C LYS A 373 -33.55 -12.14 33.62
N ILE A 374 -33.32 -11.92 32.33
CA ILE A 374 -34.14 -11.04 31.49
C ILE A 374 -35.53 -11.64 31.27
N GLU A 375 -35.63 -12.93 30.97
CA GLU A 375 -36.93 -13.62 30.79
C GLU A 375 -37.78 -13.66 32.08
N LYS A 376 -37.15 -13.59 33.27
CA LYS A 376 -37.85 -13.46 34.57
C LYS A 376 -38.30 -12.03 34.90
N LEU A 377 -37.77 -11.02 34.23
CA LEU A 377 -38.15 -9.61 34.41
C LEU A 377 -39.23 -9.18 33.39
N GLN A 378 -39.54 -10.03 32.43
CA GLN A 378 -40.54 -9.82 31.37
C GLN A 378 -41.83 -10.64 31.59
N LYS A 379 -41.90 -11.40 32.68
CA LYS A 379 -43.11 -12.00 33.25
C LYS A 379 -43.38 -11.30 34.56
#